data_AF-A0A943D7T6-F1
#
_entry.id   AF-A0A943D7T6-F1
#
_cell.length_a   1.000
_cell.length_b   1.000
_cell.length_c   1.000
_cell.angle_alpha   90.00
_cell.angle_beta   90.00
_cell.angle_gamma   90.00
#
_symmetry.space_group_name_H-M   'P 1'
#
loop_
_entity.id
_entity.type
_entity.pdbx_description
1 polymer ?
#
loop_
_entity_poly.entity_id
_entity_poly.type
_entity_poly.pdbx_seq_one_letter_code
_entity_poly.pdbx_strand_id
1 'polypeptide(L)' 'MNYRLKNTNGKVTFLLRTGKDLVKNQMAIASAQYIIDHGKLLKSDVSGYPINIDNKWYFEGEVSKRTAPRKAEGEE' A
#
# COMPACT_ATOMS: atom_id res chain seq x y z
N MET A 1 -13.27 4.45 -4.82
CA MET A 1 -11.86 4.58 -5.24
C MET A 1 -11.45 3.26 -5.87
N ASN A 2 -11.05 3.25 -7.16
CA ASN A 2 -10.61 2.02 -7.81
C ASN A 2 -9.11 1.82 -7.59
N TYR A 3 -8.74 0.84 -6.77
CA TYR A 3 -7.37 0.35 -6.63
C TYR A 3 -7.28 -1.02 -7.29
N ARG A 4 -6.21 -1.25 -8.05
CA ARG A 4 -5.89 -2.54 -8.65
C ARG A 4 -4.55 -3.00 -8.11
N LEU A 5 -4.54 -4.06 -7.31
CA LEU A 5 -3.30 -4.66 -6.85
C LEU A 5 -2.58 -5.33 -8.01
N LYS A 6 -1.26 -5.16 -8.09
CA LYS A 6 -0.43 -5.83 -9.08
C LYS A 6 -0.06 -7.20 -8.53
N ASN A 7 -0.76 -8.23 -9.01
CA ASN A 7 -0.49 -9.60 -8.62
C ASN A 7 0.15 -10.39 -9.78
N THR A 8 1.13 -11.22 -9.44
CA THR A 8 1.71 -12.22 -10.33
C THR A 8 1.27 -13.58 -9.84
N ASN A 9 0.55 -14.32 -10.67
CA ASN A 9 0.06 -15.68 -10.34
C ASN A 9 -0.81 -15.72 -9.05
N GLY A 10 -1.67 -14.70 -8.85
CA GLY A 10 -2.55 -14.61 -7.66
C GLY A 10 -1.87 -14.09 -6.39
N LYS A 11 -0.56 -13.82 -6.42
CA LYS A 11 0.20 -13.24 -5.30
C LYS A 11 0.56 -11.79 -5.58
N VAL A 12 0.27 -10.91 -4.64
CA VAL A 12 0.69 -9.51 -4.65
C VAL A 12 1.93 -9.34 -3.78
N THR A 13 2.86 -8.53 -4.27
CA THR A 13 4.05 -8.15 -3.51
C THR A 13 3.72 -6.94 -2.63
N PHE A 14 4.15 -7.01 -1.37
CA PHE A 14 4.02 -5.93 -0.41
C PHE A 14 5.33 -5.70 0.35
N LEU A 15 5.51 -4.49 0.86
CA LEU A 15 6.55 -4.16 1.82
C LEU A 15 5.89 -3.95 3.19
N LEU A 16 6.43 -4.61 4.20
CA LEU A 16 6.10 -4.35 5.59
C LEU A 16 7.20 -3.48 6.20
N ARG A 17 6.83 -2.31 6.70
CA ARG A 17 7.71 -1.45 7.47
C ARG A 17 7.80 -1.98 8.90
N THR A 18 8.98 -2.46 9.27
CA THR A 18 9.32 -2.94 10.61
C THR A 18 10.44 -2.07 11.20
N GLY A 19 10.06 -1.01 11.92
CA GLY A 19 11.02 -0.04 12.47
C GLY A 19 11.77 0.70 11.37
N LYS A 20 13.10 0.48 11.27
CA LYS A 20 13.98 1.05 10.24
C LYS A 20 14.05 0.23 8.96
N ASP A 21 13.56 -1.01 8.98
CA ASP A 21 13.66 -1.93 7.85
C ASP A 21 12.34 -2.06 7.10
N LEU A 22 12.45 -2.26 5.79
CA LEU A 22 11.33 -2.53 4.89
C LEU A 22 11.48 -3.96 4.36
N VAL A 23 10.61 -4.84 4.84
CA VAL A 23 10.63 -6.26 4.45
C VAL A 23 9.71 -6.46 3.27
N LYS A 24 10.28 -6.79 2.12
CA LYS A 24 9.51 -7.22 0.94
C LYS A 24 9.05 -8.65 1.12
N ASN A 25 7.76 -8.88 0.94
CA ASN A 25 7.18 -10.21 0.97
C ASN A 25 5.97 -10.29 0.01
N GLN A 26 5.42 -11.48 -0.20
CA GLN A 26 4.30 -11.69 -1.10
C GLN A 26 3.13 -12.34 -0.35
N MET A 27 1.90 -11.91 -0.65
CA MET A 27 0.69 -12.52 -0.10
C MET A 27 -0.35 -12.74 -1.19
N ALA A 28 -1.39 -13.53 -0.91
CA ALA A 28 -2.50 -13.70 -1.84
C ALA A 28 -3.23 -12.37 -2.06
N ILE A 29 -3.71 -12.12 -3.27
CA ILE A 29 -4.48 -10.92 -3.60
C ILE A 29 -5.74 -10.77 -2.73
N ALA A 30 -6.39 -11.89 -2.39
CA ALA A 30 -7.56 -11.91 -1.51
C ALA A 30 -7.20 -11.40 -0.10
N SER A 31 -6.06 -11.83 0.46
CA SER A 31 -5.58 -11.35 1.76
C SER A 31 -5.24 -9.86 1.73
N ALA A 32 -4.61 -9.39 0.65
CA ALA A 32 -4.31 -7.97 0.50
C ALA A 32 -5.57 -7.12 0.37
N GLN A 33 -6.57 -7.57 -0.40
CA GLN A 33 -7.87 -6.90 -0.45
C GLN A 33 -8.53 -6.83 0.92
N TYR A 34 -8.50 -7.91 1.70
CA TYR A 34 -9.01 -7.91 3.08
C TYR A 34 -8.29 -6.89 3.97
N ILE A 35 -6.96 -6.81 3.88
CA ILE A 35 -6.17 -5.81 4.63
C ILE A 35 -6.50 -4.39 4.19
N ILE A 36 -6.74 -4.15 2.90
CA ILE A 36 -7.10 -2.82 2.39
C ILE A 36 -8.52 -2.43 2.82
N ASP A 37 -9.44 -3.40 2.83
CA ASP A 37 -10.84 -3.19 3.21
C ASP A 37 -10.99 -2.93 4.71
N HIS A 38 -10.28 -3.71 5.55
CA HIS A 38 -10.26 -3.54 7.00
C HIS A 38 -9.27 -2.48 7.49
N GLY A 39 -8.26 -2.15 6.68
CA GLY A 39 -7.20 -1.24 7.03
C GLY A 39 -7.47 0.18 6.55
N LYS A 40 -6.65 1.12 7.02
CA LYS A 40 -6.71 2.52 6.57
C LYS A 40 -5.76 2.73 5.42
N LEU A 41 -6.31 3.00 4.24
CA LEU A 41 -5.53 3.45 3.10
C LEU A 41 -4.99 4.85 3.36
N LEU A 42 -3.67 4.94 3.44
CA LEU A 42 -2.89 6.13 3.71
C LEU A 42 -2.10 6.55 2.48
N LYS A 43 -1.52 7.75 2.57
CA LYS A 43 -0.71 8.30 1.50
C LYS A 43 0.60 7.51 1.39
N SER A 44 0.80 6.87 0.25
CA SER A 44 2.09 6.26 -0.08
C SER A 44 3.17 7.31 -0.30
N ASP A 45 4.26 7.18 0.45
CA ASP A 45 5.49 7.95 0.24
C ASP A 45 6.60 7.12 -0.45
N VAL A 46 6.37 5.81 -0.60
CA VAL A 46 7.32 4.87 -1.21
C VAL A 46 7.11 4.80 -2.72
N SER A 47 8.13 5.20 -3.49
CA SER A 47 8.12 5.11 -4.95
C SER A 47 7.95 3.66 -5.41
N GLY A 48 6.97 3.42 -6.29
CA GLY A 48 6.59 2.08 -6.77
C GLY A 48 5.49 1.37 -5.99
N TYR A 49 5.09 1.88 -4.82
CA TYR A 49 4.04 1.27 -3.98
C TYR A 49 2.89 2.25 -3.68
N PRO A 50 1.96 2.46 -4.60
CA PRO A 50 0.93 3.51 -4.49
C PRO A 50 -0.21 3.19 -3.51
N ILE A 51 -0.22 1.99 -2.92
CA ILE A 51 -1.22 1.57 -1.92
C ILE A 51 -0.49 1.41 -0.59
N ASN A 52 -0.72 2.29 0.37
CA ASN A 52 -0.19 2.15 1.73
C ASN A 52 -1.33 1.92 2.71
N ILE A 53 -1.21 0.93 3.58
CA ILE A 53 -2.16 0.61 4.64
C ILE A 53 -1.47 0.76 6.00
N ASP A 54 -2.08 1.54 6.89
CA ASP A 54 -1.64 1.76 8.28
C ASP A 54 -0.19 2.32 8.43
N ASN A 55 0.41 2.85 7.36
CA ASN A 55 1.83 3.24 7.29
C ASN A 55 2.80 2.09 7.62
N LYS A 56 2.28 0.85 7.60
CA LYS A 56 3.02 -0.39 7.85
C LYS A 56 3.10 -1.23 6.59
N TRP A 57 2.03 -1.32 5.82
CA TRP A 57 1.97 -2.18 4.63
C TRP A 57 1.96 -1.32 3.38
N TYR A 58 2.84 -1.61 2.44
CA TYR A 58 2.88 -0.94 1.13
C TYR A 58 2.66 -2.02 0.08
N PHE A 59 1.67 -1.88 -0.79
CA PHE A 59 1.35 -2.85 -1.82
C PHE A 59 1.69 -2.33 -3.21
N GLU A 60 2.23 -3.21 -4.06
CA GLU A 60 2.38 -2.90 -5.49
C GLU A 60 1.01 -2.92 -6.16
N GLY A 61 0.75 -1.92 -7.00
CA GLY A 61 -0.53 -1.80 -7.68
C GLY A 61 -0.62 -0.56 -8.55
N GLU A 62 -1.77 -0.40 -9.18
CA GLU A 62 -2.20 0.82 -9.84
C GLU A 62 -3.40 1.36 -9.08
N VAL A 63 -3.26 2.55 -8.50
CA VAL A 63 -4.40 3.29 -7.97
C VAL A 63 -4.93 4.15 -9.11
N SER A 64 -6.09 3.79 -9.67
CA SER A 64 -6.79 4.63 -10.65
C SER A 64 -7.34 5.85 -9.90
N LYS A 65 -6.59 6.94 -9.97
CA LYS A 65 -6.88 8.22 -9.30
C LYS A 65 -8.24 8.76 -9.74
N ARG A 66 -9.19 8.80 -8.81
CA ARG A 66 -9.93 10.03 -8.53
C ARG A 66 -9.82 10.33 -7.04
N THR A 67 -9.03 11.37 -6.75
CA THR A 67 -8.90 12.16 -5.50
C THR A 67 -8.39 11.41 -4.26
N ALA A 68 -7.35 11.88 -3.54
CA ALA A 68 -7.34 13.20 -2.89
C ALA A 68 -5.99 13.97 -2.91
N PRO A 69 -6.04 15.32 -2.82
CA PRO A 69 -4.89 16.23 -2.66
C PRO A 69 -4.41 16.35 -1.19
N ARG A 70 -3.18 16.88 -0.98
CA ARG A 70 -2.54 17.56 0.20
C ARG A 70 -3.18 17.37 1.60
N LYS A 71 -2.50 17.11 2.72
CA LYS A 71 -1.34 17.71 3.47
C LYS A 71 -1.26 16.88 4.80
N ALA A 72 -0.18 16.73 5.56
CA ALA A 72 0.65 17.70 6.33
C ALA A 72 1.95 16.97 6.78
N GLU A 73 3.16 17.53 6.72
CA GLU A 73 3.77 18.62 7.54
C GLU A 73 4.21 18.15 8.95
N GLY A 74 5.50 18.36 9.28
CA GLY A 74 6.22 18.00 10.52
C GLY A 74 7.32 16.95 10.25
N GLU A 75 8.62 17.17 10.43
CA GLU A 75 9.31 17.81 11.55
C GLU A 75 10.43 18.78 11.13
N GLU A 76 10.75 19.62 12.12
CA GLU A 76 11.52 20.88 12.25
C GLU A 76 12.93 20.94 11.64
#